data_AF-A6DSM7-F1
#
_entry.id   AF-A6DSM7-F1
#
_cell.length_a   1.000
_cell.length_b   1.000
_cell.length_c   1.000
_cell.angle_alpha   90.00
_cell.angle_beta   90.00
_cell.angle_gamma   90.00
#
_symmetry.space_group_name_H-M   'P 1'
#
loop_
_entity.id
_entity.type
_entity.pdbx_description
1 polymer ?
#
loop_
_entity_poly.entity_id
_entity_poly.type
_entity_poly.pdbx_seq_one_letter_code
_entity_poly.pdbx_strand_id
1 'polypeptide(L)'
;MRILIALAVFLAFAMDADAKPKKKMAKADPIAKKLFEANCLACHDPVKMIAGPTLHEIHKLYEKNPQGIVTWAKKPGRKRLQGIAMPAMAHLPEKDLKLIADYMIFAGARISPKKNNRKKTFKEDLGKIQRTFMPNSSVVSFAIKYSDDLSLCWDAEKGATRYIWQGTLDPKSHFTSNGKTIPEIVGNVIYKSPEPLFKNIPEKINFLGYKVNDQGLPSFIYQRGDYQFRESHKFSGGNIYWNYQISGLDELSLKLPEIKGYKTSVTKGTMQQGLVVLSKSDLSNFTLILSKEK
;
A
#
# COMPACT_ATOMS: atom_id res chain seq x y z
N MET A 1 -59.93 55.33 26.75
CA MET A 1 -59.73 53.89 26.99
C MET A 1 -59.28 53.27 25.68
N ARG A 2 -57.97 52.98 25.57
CA ARG A 2 -57.30 52.45 24.36
C ARG A 2 -57.46 50.93 24.34
N ILE A 3 -57.95 50.33 23.25
CA ILE A 3 -57.65 48.91 22.96
C ILE A 3 -57.36 48.78 21.46
N LEU A 4 -56.15 48.28 21.20
CA LEU A 4 -55.52 48.04 19.90
C LEU A 4 -56.21 46.92 19.12
N ILE A 5 -56.26 47.09 17.80
CA ILE A 5 -56.43 46.04 16.80
C ILE A 5 -55.07 45.37 16.61
N ALA A 6 -54.99 44.05 16.78
CA ALA A 6 -53.84 43.28 16.28
C ALA A 6 -54.17 41.79 16.07
N LEU A 7 -53.62 41.29 14.96
CA LEU A 7 -53.33 39.89 14.60
C LEU A 7 -54.47 39.01 14.04
N ALA A 8 -54.37 38.79 12.74
CA ALA A 8 -54.59 37.47 12.15
C ALA A 8 -53.47 37.18 11.13
N VAL A 9 -52.50 36.36 11.52
CA VAL A 9 -51.63 35.63 10.59
C VAL A 9 -51.74 34.16 10.98
N PHE A 10 -52.47 33.41 10.16
CA PHE A 10 -52.54 31.95 10.24
C PHE A 10 -51.21 31.36 9.77
N LEU A 11 -50.45 30.75 10.67
CA LEU A 11 -49.43 29.77 10.30
C LEU A 11 -50.00 28.37 10.54
N ALA A 12 -50.34 27.68 9.45
CA ALA A 12 -50.64 26.26 9.48
C ALA A 12 -49.34 25.48 9.73
N PHE A 13 -49.16 24.98 10.95
CA PHE A 13 -48.22 23.90 11.20
C PHE A 13 -48.95 22.58 11.01
N ALA A 14 -48.76 21.96 9.85
CA ALA A 14 -49.06 20.55 9.66
C ALA A 14 -48.17 19.74 10.62
N MET A 15 -48.80 19.02 11.54
CA MET A 15 -48.13 18.04 12.39
C MET A 15 -47.84 16.80 11.54
N ASP A 16 -46.58 16.58 11.19
CA ASP A 16 -46.13 15.28 10.67
C ASP A 16 -46.13 14.26 11.82
N ALA A 17 -47.28 13.59 11.96
CA ALA A 17 -47.43 12.38 12.74
C ALA A 17 -46.87 11.20 11.94
N ASP A 18 -45.56 10.93 12.05
CA ASP A 18 -45.01 9.59 11.74
C ASP A 18 -43.55 9.38 12.21
N ALA A 19 -43.19 9.89 13.39
CA ALA A 19 -41.92 9.52 14.02
C ALA A 19 -42.06 8.21 14.81
N LYS A 20 -41.82 7.07 14.14
CA LYS A 20 -41.67 5.76 14.83
C LYS A 20 -40.67 5.86 16.00
N PRO A 21 -40.98 5.33 17.19
CA PRO A 21 -40.10 5.46 18.35
C PRO A 21 -38.79 4.72 18.10
N LYS A 22 -37.66 5.44 18.10
CA LYS A 22 -36.32 4.85 18.04
C LYS A 22 -36.09 4.01 19.29
N LYS A 23 -36.19 2.69 19.17
CA LYS A 23 -35.90 1.69 20.20
C LYS A 23 -34.48 1.93 20.74
N LYS A 24 -34.35 2.41 21.99
CA LYS A 24 -33.04 2.55 22.66
C LYS A 24 -32.41 1.15 22.78
N MET A 25 -31.37 0.87 22.00
CA MET A 25 -30.63 -0.39 22.09
C MET A 25 -29.91 -0.48 23.45
N ALA A 26 -30.17 -1.54 24.21
CA ALA A 26 -29.56 -1.83 25.51
C ALA A 26 -28.02 -1.82 25.43
N LYS A 27 -27.34 -1.27 26.44
CA LYS A 27 -25.87 -1.30 26.55
C LYS A 27 -25.40 -2.75 26.74
N ALA A 28 -24.32 -3.14 26.05
CA ALA A 28 -23.66 -4.43 26.31
C ALA A 28 -23.09 -4.49 27.73
N ASP A 29 -23.09 -5.69 28.31
CA ASP A 29 -22.51 -5.97 29.63
C ASP A 29 -21.03 -5.58 29.67
N PRO A 30 -20.55 -4.86 30.71
CA PRO A 30 -19.14 -4.50 30.85
C PRO A 30 -18.16 -5.69 30.77
N ILE A 31 -18.56 -6.88 31.22
CA ILE A 31 -17.71 -8.08 31.16
C ILE A 31 -17.59 -8.64 29.74
N ALA A 32 -18.62 -8.46 28.92
CA ALA A 32 -18.69 -9.00 27.57
C ALA A 32 -17.58 -8.44 26.67
N LYS A 33 -17.25 -7.15 26.83
CA LYS A 33 -16.12 -6.53 26.12
C LYS A 33 -14.79 -7.16 26.49
N LYS A 34 -14.54 -7.40 27.79
CA LYS A 34 -13.30 -8.03 28.26
C LYS A 34 -13.17 -9.47 27.74
N LEU A 35 -14.25 -10.23 27.79
CA LEU A 35 -14.30 -11.59 27.24
C LEU A 35 -14.02 -11.62 25.74
N PHE A 36 -14.59 -10.68 24.98
CA PHE A 36 -14.31 -10.53 23.56
C PHE A 36 -12.84 -10.15 23.29
N GLU A 37 -12.29 -9.20 24.04
CA GLU A 37 -10.91 -8.73 23.88
C GLU A 37 -9.90 -9.85 24.16
N ALA A 38 -10.16 -10.69 25.17
CA ALA A 38 -9.29 -11.81 25.52
C ALA A 38 -9.34 -12.95 24.49
N ASN A 39 -10.48 -13.20 23.85
CA ASN A 39 -10.71 -14.45 23.11
C ASN A 39 -10.91 -14.29 21.60
N CYS A 40 -11.34 -13.11 21.14
CA CYS A 40 -11.84 -12.94 19.78
C CYS A 40 -11.19 -11.77 19.03
N LEU A 41 -10.73 -10.72 19.74
CA LEU A 41 -10.18 -9.52 19.14
C LEU A 41 -8.95 -9.78 18.25
N ALA A 42 -8.14 -10.79 18.58
CA ALA A 42 -6.96 -11.14 17.78
C ALA A 42 -7.31 -11.52 16.33
N CYS A 43 -8.53 -12.00 16.08
CA CYS A 43 -8.98 -12.45 14.75
C CYS A 43 -10.15 -11.63 14.19
N HIS A 44 -10.96 -11.00 15.05
CA HIS A 44 -12.17 -10.27 14.70
C HIS A 44 -12.04 -8.80 15.10
N ASP A 45 -11.71 -7.94 14.14
CA ASP A 45 -11.70 -6.49 14.39
C ASP A 45 -13.10 -5.89 14.22
N PRO A 46 -13.39 -4.76 14.89
CA PRO A 46 -14.62 -4.01 14.67
C PRO A 46 -14.89 -3.59 13.21
N VAL A 47 -13.85 -3.26 12.42
CA VAL A 47 -13.97 -2.65 11.08
C VAL A 47 -13.13 -3.34 9.99
N LYS A 48 -11.98 -3.94 10.34
CA LYS A 48 -11.01 -4.51 9.38
C LYS A 48 -10.97 -6.04 9.42
N MET A 49 -11.05 -6.72 8.28
CA MET A 49 -10.85 -8.17 8.28
C MET A 49 -9.39 -8.51 8.63
N ILE A 50 -9.16 -9.23 9.74
CA ILE A 50 -7.82 -9.70 10.15
C ILE A 50 -7.67 -11.16 9.74
N ALA A 51 -8.44 -12.04 10.38
CA ALA A 51 -8.53 -13.46 10.06
C ALA A 51 -9.99 -13.91 9.95
N GLY A 52 -10.84 -13.45 10.88
CA GLY A 52 -12.28 -13.64 10.85
C GLY A 52 -13.03 -12.41 10.32
N PRO A 53 -14.34 -12.55 10.03
CA PRO A 53 -15.21 -11.43 9.64
C PRO A 53 -15.20 -10.29 10.67
N THR A 54 -15.46 -9.08 10.19
CA THR A 54 -15.55 -7.87 11.04
C THR A 54 -16.76 -7.92 11.96
N LEU A 55 -16.76 -7.18 13.07
CA LEU A 55 -17.96 -7.09 13.91
C LEU A 55 -19.16 -6.51 13.17
N HIS A 56 -18.94 -5.57 12.24
CA HIS A 56 -20.00 -5.07 11.38
C HIS A 56 -20.61 -6.17 10.51
N GLU A 57 -19.78 -7.01 9.90
CA GLU A 57 -20.24 -8.13 9.09
C GLU A 57 -20.94 -9.19 9.93
N ILE A 58 -20.40 -9.52 11.11
CA ILE A 58 -21.00 -10.47 12.05
C ILE A 58 -22.36 -9.96 12.51
N HIS A 59 -22.48 -8.68 12.83
CA HIS A 59 -23.76 -8.06 13.13
C HIS A 59 -24.75 -8.25 11.97
N LYS A 60 -24.38 -7.96 10.72
CA LYS A 60 -25.26 -8.19 9.56
C LYS A 60 -25.70 -9.63 9.38
N LEU A 61 -24.80 -10.59 9.65
CA LEU A 61 -25.10 -12.02 9.49
C LEU A 61 -25.96 -12.58 10.61
N TYR A 62 -25.82 -12.05 11.83
CA TYR A 62 -26.37 -12.66 13.04
C TYR A 62 -27.28 -11.73 13.86
N GLU A 63 -27.60 -10.52 13.40
CA GLU A 63 -28.49 -9.57 14.11
C GLU A 63 -29.86 -10.17 14.47
N LYS A 64 -30.34 -11.09 13.63
CA LYS A 64 -31.60 -11.83 13.84
C LYS A 64 -31.38 -13.23 14.44
N ASN A 65 -30.13 -13.65 14.62
CA ASN A 65 -29.77 -14.96 15.16
C ASN A 65 -28.47 -14.91 16.01
N PRO A 66 -28.49 -14.30 17.21
CA PRO A 66 -27.33 -14.27 18.11
C PRO A 66 -26.82 -15.66 18.50
N GLN A 67 -27.73 -16.63 18.69
CA GLN A 67 -27.37 -18.00 19.04
C GLN A 67 -26.54 -18.68 17.93
N GLY A 68 -26.72 -18.27 16.68
CA GLY A 68 -25.91 -18.73 15.56
C GLY A 68 -24.41 -18.43 15.72
N ILE A 69 -24.04 -17.35 16.42
CA ILE A 69 -22.64 -17.05 16.75
C ILE A 69 -22.10 -18.08 17.75
N VAL A 70 -22.88 -18.40 18.79
CA VAL A 70 -22.51 -19.37 19.83
C VAL A 70 -22.30 -20.76 19.22
N THR A 71 -23.24 -21.23 18.41
CA THR A 71 -23.15 -22.52 17.72
C THR A 71 -21.94 -22.58 16.78
N TRP A 72 -21.73 -21.51 16.00
CA TRP A 72 -20.58 -21.42 15.09
C TRP A 72 -19.25 -21.39 15.84
N ALA A 73 -19.16 -20.66 16.95
CA ALA A 73 -17.94 -20.57 17.74
C ALA A 73 -17.56 -21.91 18.40
N LYS A 74 -18.55 -22.71 18.82
CA LYS A 74 -18.30 -24.05 19.39
C LYS A 74 -17.83 -25.07 18.36
N LYS A 75 -18.42 -25.05 17.15
CA LYS A 75 -18.10 -26.00 16.08
C LYS A 75 -18.00 -25.29 14.72
N PRO A 76 -16.95 -24.52 14.49
CA PRO A 76 -16.79 -23.76 13.25
C PRO A 76 -16.49 -24.70 12.08
N GLY A 77 -17.04 -24.36 10.92
CA GLY A 77 -16.71 -25.01 9.65
C GLY A 77 -15.88 -24.09 8.75
N ARG A 78 -15.54 -24.57 7.56
CA ARG A 78 -14.94 -23.74 6.51
C ARG A 78 -16.03 -23.11 5.65
N LYS A 79 -16.34 -21.83 5.90
CA LYS A 79 -17.32 -21.07 5.12
C LYS A 79 -16.71 -20.31 3.93
N ARG A 80 -15.41 -20.01 3.99
CA ARG A 80 -14.69 -19.26 2.94
C ARG A 80 -13.49 -20.07 2.45
N LEU A 81 -13.27 -20.05 1.13
CA LEU A 81 -12.11 -20.69 0.52
C LEU A 81 -10.81 -19.91 0.82
N GLN A 82 -10.93 -18.59 0.97
CA GLN A 82 -9.84 -17.68 1.33
C GLN A 82 -9.78 -17.47 2.85
N GLY A 83 -8.58 -17.56 3.44
CA GLY A 83 -8.35 -17.37 4.88
C GLY A 83 -8.17 -18.68 5.66
N ILE A 84 -7.87 -18.55 6.95
CA ILE A 84 -7.74 -19.70 7.86
C ILE A 84 -9.14 -20.15 8.33
N ALA A 85 -9.30 -21.45 8.57
CA ALA A 85 -10.50 -21.94 9.25
C ALA A 85 -10.52 -21.41 10.68
N MET A 86 -11.68 -20.97 11.15
CA MET A 86 -11.83 -20.49 12.54
C MET A 86 -11.58 -21.68 13.49
N PRO A 87 -10.73 -21.53 14.52
CA PRO A 87 -10.55 -22.56 15.53
C PRO A 87 -11.80 -22.68 16.41
N ALA A 88 -12.07 -23.88 16.92
CA ALA A 88 -13.18 -24.10 17.84
C ALA A 88 -12.92 -23.41 19.19
N MET A 89 -13.86 -22.60 19.64
CA MET A 89 -13.85 -21.93 20.95
C MET A 89 -14.61 -22.76 22.00
N ALA A 90 -14.55 -24.09 21.87
CA ALA A 90 -15.28 -25.02 22.74
C ALA A 90 -14.83 -24.98 24.22
N HIS A 91 -13.66 -24.42 24.50
CA HIS A 91 -13.15 -24.21 25.86
C HIS A 91 -13.89 -23.09 26.61
N LEU A 92 -14.63 -22.22 25.92
CA LEU A 92 -15.41 -21.16 26.55
C LEU A 92 -16.80 -21.68 26.96
N PRO A 93 -17.24 -21.42 28.21
CA PRO A 93 -18.60 -21.72 28.64
C PRO A 93 -19.64 -21.04 27.75
N GLU A 94 -20.79 -21.69 27.56
CA GLU A 94 -21.86 -21.15 26.69
C GLU A 94 -22.37 -19.78 27.16
N LYS A 95 -22.42 -19.56 28.47
CA LYS A 95 -22.80 -18.26 29.05
C LYS A 95 -21.87 -17.14 28.57
N ASP A 96 -20.56 -17.42 28.47
CA ASP A 96 -19.55 -16.43 28.11
C ASP A 96 -19.58 -16.19 26.60
N LEU A 97 -19.78 -17.25 25.80
CA LEU A 97 -19.99 -17.11 24.35
C LEU A 97 -21.25 -16.30 24.03
N LYS A 98 -22.33 -16.43 24.82
CA LYS A 98 -23.53 -15.62 24.67
C LYS A 98 -23.26 -14.14 24.95
N LEU A 99 -22.53 -13.83 26.02
CA LEU A 99 -22.10 -12.46 26.33
C LEU A 99 -21.24 -11.88 25.20
N ILE A 100 -20.29 -12.65 24.68
CA ILE A 100 -19.45 -12.26 23.54
C ILE A 100 -20.32 -12.01 22.30
N ALA A 101 -21.26 -12.90 21.97
CA ALA A 101 -22.17 -12.74 20.83
C ALA A 101 -23.02 -11.47 20.94
N ASP A 102 -23.59 -11.21 22.12
CA ASP A 102 -24.36 -10.00 22.41
C ASP A 102 -23.48 -8.74 22.24
N TYR A 103 -22.23 -8.77 22.71
CA TYR A 103 -21.27 -7.68 22.49
C TYR A 103 -20.93 -7.48 21.01
N MET A 104 -20.66 -8.56 20.26
CA MET A 104 -20.30 -8.48 18.83
C MET A 104 -21.43 -7.88 18.00
N ILE A 105 -22.68 -8.25 18.28
CA ILE A 105 -23.88 -7.69 17.63
C ILE A 105 -24.07 -6.23 18.05
N PHE A 106 -23.98 -5.92 19.34
CA PHE A 106 -24.12 -4.57 19.86
C PHE A 106 -23.05 -3.61 19.30
N ALA A 107 -21.79 -4.02 19.32
CA ALA A 107 -20.67 -3.25 18.80
C ALA A 107 -20.79 -3.11 17.28
N GLY A 108 -21.07 -4.21 16.57
CA GLY A 108 -21.24 -4.21 15.12
C GLY A 108 -22.43 -3.37 14.62
N ALA A 109 -23.52 -3.28 15.38
CA ALA A 109 -24.67 -2.41 15.06
C ALA A 109 -24.34 -0.92 15.14
N ARG A 110 -23.42 -0.57 16.05
CA ARG A 110 -22.96 0.81 16.28
C ARG A 110 -21.83 1.21 15.35
N ILE A 111 -21.33 0.26 14.58
CA ILE A 111 -20.33 0.45 13.56
C ILE A 111 -21.05 0.38 12.23
N SER A 112 -21.36 1.53 11.66
CA SER A 112 -21.50 1.59 10.21
C SER A 112 -20.10 1.52 9.63
N PRO A 113 -19.85 0.76 8.54
CA PRO A 113 -18.80 1.13 7.62
C PRO A 113 -19.32 2.45 7.08
N LYS A 114 -19.01 3.56 7.77
CA LYS A 114 -18.96 4.82 7.08
C LYS A 114 -18.11 4.49 5.86
N LYS A 115 -18.66 4.65 4.64
CA LYS A 115 -17.81 5.02 3.50
C LYS A 115 -16.84 6.00 4.12
N ASN A 116 -15.55 5.66 4.17
CA ASN A 116 -14.54 6.54 4.72
C ASN A 116 -14.50 7.77 3.80
N ASN A 117 -15.50 8.65 3.91
CA ASN A 117 -15.56 10.02 3.46
C ASN A 117 -14.94 10.93 4.52
N ARG A 118 -14.50 10.37 5.66
CA ARG A 118 -13.28 10.89 6.24
C ARG A 118 -12.19 10.61 5.21
N LYS A 119 -11.86 11.64 4.43
CA LYS A 119 -10.48 11.97 4.14
C LYS A 119 -9.70 11.87 5.47
N LYS A 120 -9.37 10.66 5.90
CA LYS A 120 -7.96 10.39 6.11
C LYS A 120 -7.45 10.35 4.68
N THR A 121 -7.21 11.53 4.13
CA THR A 121 -6.04 11.72 3.31
C THR A 121 -4.98 10.91 4.06
N PHE A 122 -4.59 9.78 3.47
CA PHE A 122 -3.16 9.53 3.43
C PHE A 122 -2.58 10.91 3.15
N LYS A 123 -1.78 11.46 4.07
CA LYS A 123 -0.96 12.59 3.63
C LYS A 123 -0.33 12.13 2.32
N GLU A 124 -0.48 12.92 1.26
CA GLU A 124 0.05 12.60 -0.07
C GLU A 124 1.56 12.29 -0.05
N ASP A 125 2.21 12.47 1.09
CA ASP A 125 3.49 11.91 1.47
C ASP A 125 3.43 10.40 1.77
N LEU A 126 2.90 9.58 0.85
CA LEU A 126 3.52 8.25 0.72
C LEU A 126 5.00 8.57 0.51
N GLY A 127 5.85 8.17 1.46
CA GLY A 127 7.28 8.45 1.37
C GLY A 127 7.73 8.13 -0.05
N LYS A 128 8.56 8.98 -0.66
CA LYS A 128 8.99 8.82 -2.06
C LYS A 128 9.62 7.46 -2.35
N ILE A 129 9.83 6.63 -1.33
CA ILE A 129 10.36 5.28 -1.38
C ILE A 129 9.40 4.37 -0.61
N GLN A 130 8.93 3.31 -1.26
CA GLN A 130 8.13 2.26 -0.64
C GLN A 130 8.72 0.90 -1.00
N ARG A 131 9.10 0.10 0.01
CA ARG A 131 9.36 -1.32 -0.20
C ARG A 131 8.03 -2.02 -0.47
N THR A 132 7.91 -2.70 -1.59
CA THR A 132 6.67 -3.36 -2.00
C THR A 132 6.96 -4.47 -3.02
N PHE A 133 6.03 -5.41 -3.15
CA PHE A 133 6.05 -6.31 -4.30
C PHE A 133 5.70 -5.52 -5.54
N MET A 134 6.36 -5.81 -6.65
CA MET A 134 6.21 -5.06 -7.89
C MET A 134 6.01 -6.07 -9.04
N PRO A 135 5.05 -5.84 -9.95
CA PRO A 135 4.77 -6.78 -11.03
C PRO A 135 6.00 -6.95 -11.92
N ASN A 136 6.28 -8.18 -12.35
CA ASN A 136 7.46 -8.53 -13.16
C ASN A 136 8.82 -8.19 -12.50
N SER A 137 8.84 -8.03 -11.18
CA SER A 137 10.01 -7.73 -10.36
C SER A 137 10.17 -8.75 -9.23
N SER A 138 11.28 -8.73 -8.50
CA SER A 138 11.45 -9.59 -7.32
C SER A 138 10.59 -9.12 -6.13
N VAL A 139 10.52 -9.96 -5.10
CA VAL A 139 9.85 -9.65 -3.82
C VAL A 139 10.61 -8.64 -2.96
N VAL A 140 11.82 -8.23 -3.36
CA VAL A 140 12.65 -7.24 -2.64
C VAL A 140 12.77 -5.92 -3.41
N SER A 141 11.68 -5.52 -4.06
CA SER A 141 11.62 -4.30 -4.87
C SER A 141 11.21 -3.05 -4.08
N PHE A 142 11.52 -1.90 -4.67
CA PHE A 142 11.19 -0.57 -4.19
C PHE A 142 10.41 0.17 -5.29
N ALA A 143 9.26 0.71 -4.93
CA ALA A 143 8.56 1.71 -5.72
C ALA A 143 9.03 3.10 -5.26
N ILE A 144 9.44 3.95 -6.21
CA ILE A 144 9.95 5.28 -5.95
C ILE A 144 9.09 6.29 -6.70
N LYS A 145 8.58 7.30 -6.00
CA LYS A 145 7.76 8.38 -6.55
C LYS A 145 8.60 9.66 -6.66
N TYR A 146 8.87 10.12 -7.89
CA TYR A 146 9.61 11.38 -8.11
C TYR A 146 8.68 12.60 -8.17
N SER A 147 7.53 12.44 -8.83
CA SER A 147 6.46 13.43 -8.93
C SER A 147 5.11 12.71 -8.90
N ASP A 148 4.01 13.45 -9.01
CA ASP A 148 2.66 12.86 -9.08
C ASP A 148 2.47 11.95 -10.30
N ASP A 149 3.23 12.22 -11.37
CA ASP A 149 3.09 11.53 -12.65
C ASP A 149 4.33 10.74 -13.05
N LEU A 150 5.36 10.61 -12.23
CA LEU A 150 6.57 9.85 -12.59
C LEU A 150 7.10 9.01 -11.43
N SER A 151 7.19 7.71 -11.68
CA SER A 151 7.62 6.73 -10.70
C SER A 151 8.52 5.66 -11.32
N LEU A 152 9.27 4.97 -10.48
CA LEU A 152 10.27 3.96 -10.87
C LEU A 152 10.25 2.75 -9.94
N CYS A 153 10.51 1.58 -10.49
CA CYS A 153 10.71 0.34 -9.76
C CYS A 153 12.19 -0.02 -9.75
N TRP A 154 12.79 -0.11 -8.57
CA TRP A 154 14.15 -0.61 -8.37
C TRP A 154 14.14 -1.95 -7.64
N ASP A 155 14.92 -2.92 -8.10
CA ASP A 155 14.89 -4.30 -7.61
C ASP A 155 16.20 -4.67 -6.93
N ALA A 156 16.17 -4.99 -5.63
CA ALA A 156 17.37 -5.31 -4.85
C ALA A 156 17.98 -6.67 -5.18
N GLU A 157 17.20 -7.61 -5.69
CA GLU A 157 17.72 -8.92 -6.12
C GLU A 157 18.45 -8.79 -7.45
N LYS A 158 17.99 -7.88 -8.31
CA LYS A 158 18.59 -7.63 -9.62
C LYS A 158 19.61 -6.50 -9.62
N GLY A 159 19.64 -5.68 -8.57
CA GLY A 159 20.51 -4.50 -8.44
C GLY A 159 20.35 -3.59 -9.66
N ALA A 160 19.12 -3.28 -10.02
CA ALA A 160 18.79 -2.56 -11.25
C ALA A 160 17.39 -1.92 -11.19
N THR A 161 17.26 -0.81 -11.92
CA THR A 161 15.96 -0.26 -12.31
C THR A 161 15.23 -1.20 -13.27
N ARG A 162 14.02 -1.63 -12.92
CA ARG A 162 13.22 -2.59 -13.70
C ARG A 162 12.26 -1.92 -14.67
N TYR A 163 11.65 -0.81 -14.27
CA TYR A 163 10.79 -0.03 -15.15
C TYR A 163 10.55 1.38 -14.60
N ILE A 164 10.22 2.29 -15.53
CA ILE A 164 9.73 3.64 -15.26
C ILE A 164 8.32 3.73 -15.81
N TRP A 165 7.42 4.35 -15.08
CA TRP A 165 6.08 4.61 -15.57
C TRP A 165 5.63 6.03 -15.27
N GLN A 166 4.72 6.49 -16.12
CA GLN A 166 3.97 7.72 -15.93
C GLN A 166 2.65 7.40 -15.24
N GLY A 167 2.43 7.95 -14.05
CA GLY A 167 1.25 7.71 -13.23
C GLY A 167 1.59 7.21 -11.83
N THR A 168 0.66 6.48 -11.23
CA THR A 168 0.69 6.12 -9.81
C THR A 168 0.81 4.61 -9.61
N LEU A 169 1.13 4.20 -8.39
CA LEU A 169 1.00 2.82 -7.94
C LEU A 169 -0.26 2.74 -7.10
N ASP A 170 -1.11 1.72 -7.25
CA ASP A 170 -2.14 1.47 -6.24
C ASP A 170 -1.49 0.91 -4.97
N PRO A 171 -1.32 1.68 -3.88
CA PRO A 171 -0.71 1.15 -2.67
C PRO A 171 -1.69 0.24 -1.92
N LYS A 172 -3.00 0.39 -2.17
CA LYS A 172 -4.06 -0.16 -1.35
C LYS A 172 -4.11 -1.67 -1.50
N SER A 173 -4.02 -2.20 -2.71
CA SER A 173 -3.96 -3.64 -2.94
C SER A 173 -2.83 -4.32 -2.17
N HIS A 174 -1.61 -3.78 -2.15
CA HIS A 174 -0.51 -4.36 -1.36
C HIS A 174 -0.77 -4.33 0.15
N PHE A 175 -1.12 -3.15 0.69
CA PHE A 175 -1.28 -2.96 2.14
C PHE A 175 -2.56 -3.59 2.71
N THR A 176 -3.62 -3.73 1.91
CA THR A 176 -4.88 -4.34 2.36
C THR A 176 -4.95 -5.85 2.13
N SER A 177 -4.03 -6.41 1.33
CA SER A 177 -3.95 -7.86 1.07
C SER A 177 -2.93 -8.61 1.93
N ASN A 178 -2.23 -7.92 2.84
CA ASN A 178 -1.08 -8.46 3.59
C ASN A 178 0.01 -9.05 2.65
N GLY A 179 0.32 -8.34 1.57
CA GLY A 179 1.33 -8.78 0.58
C GLY A 179 0.89 -9.89 -0.36
N LYS A 180 -0.36 -10.38 -0.29
CA LYS A 180 -0.86 -11.43 -1.20
C LYS A 180 -1.18 -10.92 -2.59
N THR A 181 -1.43 -9.62 -2.72
CA THR A 181 -1.74 -8.97 -3.99
C THR A 181 -0.58 -8.09 -4.39
N ILE A 182 -0.14 -8.28 -5.64
CA ILE A 182 0.84 -7.42 -6.29
C ILE A 182 0.14 -6.11 -6.64
N PRO A 183 0.66 -4.95 -6.20
CA PRO A 183 0.07 -3.67 -6.55
C PRO A 183 0.10 -3.42 -8.05
N GLU A 184 -0.99 -2.83 -8.53
CA GLU A 184 -1.19 -2.51 -9.93
C GLU A 184 -0.53 -1.17 -10.28
N ILE A 185 0.14 -1.13 -11.43
CA ILE A 185 0.66 0.11 -12.01
C ILE A 185 -0.51 0.81 -12.71
N VAL A 186 -0.86 2.00 -12.24
CA VAL A 186 -1.91 2.83 -12.84
C VAL A 186 -1.25 3.88 -13.71
N GLY A 187 -1.24 3.64 -15.02
CA GLY A 187 -0.67 4.55 -16.01
C GLY A 187 0.17 3.83 -17.06
N ASN A 188 1.11 4.56 -17.66
CA ASN A 188 1.85 4.10 -18.83
C ASN A 188 3.30 3.74 -18.46
N VAL A 189 3.68 2.47 -18.64
CA VAL A 189 5.08 2.05 -18.54
C VAL A 189 5.84 2.58 -19.76
N ILE A 190 6.81 3.45 -19.54
CA ILE A 190 7.63 4.08 -20.60
C ILE A 190 8.99 3.41 -20.78
N TYR A 191 9.40 2.60 -19.79
CA TYR A 191 10.61 1.80 -19.84
C TYR A 191 10.39 0.50 -19.09
N LYS A 192 10.92 -0.60 -19.64
CA LYS A 192 11.04 -1.89 -18.97
C LYS A 192 12.40 -2.46 -19.32
N SER A 193 13.22 -2.79 -18.34
CA SER A 193 14.55 -3.34 -18.56
C SER A 193 14.44 -4.71 -19.24
N PRO A 194 14.90 -4.89 -20.48
CA PRO A 194 14.84 -6.16 -21.19
C PRO A 194 16.03 -7.07 -20.85
N GLU A 195 17.16 -6.48 -20.43
CA GLU A 195 18.43 -7.13 -20.13
C GLU A 195 19.15 -6.40 -18.97
N PRO A 196 20.19 -7.00 -18.37
CA PRO A 196 21.12 -6.27 -17.52
C PRO A 196 21.73 -5.08 -18.29
N LEU A 197 21.69 -3.90 -17.68
CA LEU A 197 22.24 -2.65 -18.24
C LEU A 197 23.75 -2.75 -18.52
N PHE A 198 24.44 -3.44 -17.62
CA PHE A 198 25.88 -3.62 -17.63
C PHE A 198 26.26 -4.98 -18.18
N LYS A 199 27.34 -5.02 -18.96
CA LYS A 199 27.91 -6.25 -19.52
C LYS A 199 29.15 -6.68 -18.74
N ASN A 200 29.45 -7.98 -18.77
CA ASN A 200 30.66 -8.58 -18.20
C ASN A 200 30.86 -8.31 -16.69
N ILE A 201 29.77 -8.18 -15.94
CA ILE A 201 29.81 -8.09 -14.47
C ILE A 201 29.10 -9.27 -13.83
N PRO A 202 29.50 -9.69 -12.61
CA PRO A 202 28.83 -10.77 -11.91
C PRO A 202 27.32 -10.51 -11.77
N GLU A 203 26.54 -11.56 -12.03
CA GLU A 203 25.07 -11.49 -11.93
C GLU A 203 24.58 -11.47 -10.49
N LYS A 204 25.31 -12.13 -9.58
CA LYS A 204 24.94 -12.22 -8.17
C LYS A 204 25.05 -10.84 -7.52
N ILE A 205 23.94 -10.40 -6.95
CA ILE A 205 23.83 -9.15 -6.20
C ILE A 205 23.91 -9.41 -4.71
N ASN A 206 24.69 -8.59 -4.00
CA ASN A 206 24.59 -8.43 -2.57
C ASN A 206 24.09 -7.02 -2.24
N PHE A 207 22.82 -6.89 -1.86
CA PHE A 207 22.23 -5.61 -1.52
C PHE A 207 22.68 -5.16 -0.12
N LEU A 208 23.35 -4.02 -0.04
CA LEU A 208 23.91 -3.49 1.22
C LEU A 208 22.98 -2.47 1.90
N GLY A 209 21.93 -2.00 1.21
CA GLY A 209 20.97 -1.02 1.72
C GLY A 209 20.90 0.24 0.86
N TYR A 210 20.39 1.33 1.44
CA TYR A 210 20.27 2.62 0.76
C TYR A 210 20.37 3.78 1.75
N LYS A 211 20.78 4.95 1.26
CA LYS A 211 20.71 6.23 1.99
C LYS A 211 19.64 7.11 1.37
N VAL A 212 18.95 7.90 2.18
CA VAL A 212 17.92 8.85 1.71
C VAL A 212 18.50 10.26 1.80
N ASN A 213 18.36 11.05 0.73
CA ASN A 213 18.78 12.46 0.71
C ASN A 213 17.69 13.40 1.27
N ASP A 214 18.00 14.69 1.38
CA ASP A 214 17.07 15.71 1.93
C ASP A 214 15.78 15.87 1.09
N GLN A 215 15.78 15.41 -0.15
CA GLN A 215 14.60 15.38 -1.02
C GLN A 215 13.76 14.11 -0.85
N GLY A 216 14.15 13.19 0.04
CA GLY A 216 13.47 11.91 0.26
C GLY A 216 13.76 10.83 -0.77
N LEU A 217 14.78 10.99 -1.63
CA LEU A 217 15.12 10.04 -2.71
C LEU A 217 16.27 9.10 -2.30
N PRO A 218 16.25 7.83 -2.76
CA PRO A 218 17.22 6.83 -2.34
C PRO A 218 18.51 6.88 -3.20
N SER A 219 19.63 6.59 -2.55
CA SER A 219 20.87 6.12 -3.16
C SER A 219 21.09 4.67 -2.73
N PHE A 220 20.84 3.73 -3.65
CA PHE A 220 21.00 2.30 -3.42
C PHE A 220 22.48 1.93 -3.41
N ILE A 221 22.85 1.01 -2.52
CA ILE A 221 24.22 0.53 -2.36
C ILE A 221 24.18 -0.99 -2.45
N TYR A 222 24.97 -1.56 -3.36
CA TYR A 222 25.01 -3.00 -3.58
C TYR A 222 26.39 -3.43 -4.10
N GLN A 223 26.68 -4.72 -4.06
CA GLN A 223 27.87 -5.32 -4.65
C GLN A 223 27.52 -6.31 -5.75
N ARG A 224 28.41 -6.42 -6.73
CA ARG A 224 28.44 -7.46 -7.76
C ARG A 224 29.85 -8.04 -7.80
N GLY A 225 30.03 -9.25 -7.25
CA GLY A 225 31.36 -9.76 -6.94
C GLY A 225 32.07 -8.83 -5.95
N ASP A 226 33.29 -8.43 -6.28
CA ASP A 226 34.12 -7.54 -5.44
C ASP A 226 33.88 -6.04 -5.71
N TYR A 227 32.97 -5.73 -6.64
CA TYR A 227 32.72 -4.36 -7.07
C TYR A 227 31.54 -3.75 -6.31
N GLN A 228 31.74 -2.54 -5.78
CA GLN A 228 30.70 -1.81 -5.07
C GLN A 228 30.06 -0.77 -5.98
N PHE A 229 28.73 -0.78 -6.02
CA PHE A 229 27.88 0.11 -6.79
C PHE A 229 27.09 1.03 -5.84
N ARG A 230 26.97 2.29 -6.24
CA ARG A 230 25.96 3.23 -5.76
C ARG A 230 25.14 3.70 -6.94
N GLU A 231 23.83 3.60 -6.84
CA GLU A 231 22.88 4.04 -7.86
C GLU A 231 21.88 5.02 -7.27
N SER A 232 21.68 6.16 -7.93
CA SER A 232 20.72 7.16 -7.51
C SER A 232 20.04 7.82 -8.70
N HIS A 233 18.89 8.43 -8.43
CA HIS A 233 18.01 8.95 -9.44
C HIS A 233 17.55 10.35 -9.10
N LYS A 234 17.48 11.23 -10.09
CA LYS A 234 16.93 12.57 -9.96
C LYS A 234 16.01 12.88 -11.12
N PHE A 235 14.94 13.61 -10.85
CA PHE A 235 14.08 14.19 -11.86
C PHE A 235 14.17 15.71 -11.80
N SER A 236 14.39 16.37 -12.95
CA SER A 236 14.48 17.82 -13.03
C SER A 236 14.19 18.30 -14.44
N GLY A 237 13.30 19.29 -14.58
CA GLY A 237 13.01 19.91 -15.88
C GLY A 237 12.47 18.94 -16.94
N GLY A 238 11.74 17.90 -16.52
CA GLY A 238 11.25 16.86 -17.43
C GLY A 238 12.25 15.75 -17.72
N ASN A 239 13.52 15.91 -17.34
CA ASN A 239 14.58 14.93 -17.59
C ASN A 239 14.78 14.01 -16.39
N ILE A 240 15.24 12.78 -16.66
CA ILE A 240 15.61 11.80 -15.64
C ILE A 240 17.13 11.66 -15.67
N TYR A 241 17.76 11.66 -14.50
CA TYR A 241 19.20 11.51 -14.32
C TYR A 241 19.45 10.25 -13.50
N TRP A 242 20.12 9.26 -14.09
CA TRP A 242 20.50 8.01 -13.45
C TRP A 242 21.98 8.02 -13.15
N ASN A 243 22.33 8.27 -11.90
CA ASN A 243 23.70 8.44 -11.47
C ASN A 243 24.26 7.14 -10.89
N TYR A 244 25.51 6.84 -11.26
CA TYR A 244 26.25 5.68 -10.80
C TYR A 244 27.62 6.09 -10.26
N GLN A 245 28.02 5.46 -9.17
CA GLN A 245 29.39 5.43 -8.67
C GLN A 245 29.80 3.98 -8.46
N ILE A 246 30.89 3.56 -9.08
CA ILE A 246 31.36 2.17 -9.08
C ILE A 246 32.82 2.17 -8.66
N SER A 247 33.18 1.26 -7.76
CA SER A 247 34.55 1.11 -7.24
C SER A 247 34.99 -0.35 -7.27
N GLY A 248 36.30 -0.57 -7.39
CA GLY A 248 36.91 -1.89 -7.48
C GLY A 248 36.99 -2.46 -8.91
N LEU A 249 36.47 -1.76 -9.91
CA LEU A 249 36.46 -2.18 -11.31
C LEU A 249 37.30 -1.22 -12.17
N ASP A 250 38.08 -1.76 -13.11
CA ASP A 250 38.95 -0.96 -13.98
C ASP A 250 38.25 -0.51 -15.28
N GLU A 251 37.27 -1.27 -15.75
CA GLU A 251 36.50 -0.95 -16.96
C GLU A 251 35.08 -1.52 -16.87
N LEU A 252 34.10 -0.81 -17.43
CA LEU A 252 32.73 -1.28 -17.57
C LEU A 252 32.17 -0.98 -18.96
N SER A 253 31.51 -1.97 -19.55
CA SER A 253 30.68 -1.77 -20.74
C SER A 253 29.20 -1.73 -20.37
N LEU A 254 28.45 -0.75 -20.90
CA LEU A 254 27.00 -0.64 -20.70
C LEU A 254 26.27 -0.38 -22.01
N LYS A 255 25.06 -0.93 -22.12
CA LYS A 255 24.13 -0.61 -23.22
C LYS A 255 23.23 0.53 -22.78
N LEU A 256 23.09 1.59 -23.58
CA LEU A 256 22.19 2.67 -23.21
C LEU A 256 20.72 2.18 -23.20
N PRO A 257 19.94 2.50 -22.16
CA PRO A 257 18.53 2.14 -22.10
C PRO A 257 17.72 2.90 -23.16
N GLU A 258 16.85 2.19 -23.86
CA GLU A 258 15.85 2.77 -24.76
C GLU A 258 14.57 3.06 -23.99
N ILE A 259 14.16 4.32 -23.93
CA ILE A 259 13.01 4.78 -23.15
C ILE A 259 12.06 5.55 -24.06
N LYS A 260 10.78 5.17 -24.06
CA LYS A 260 9.78 5.79 -24.94
C LYS A 260 9.62 7.28 -24.60
N GLY A 261 9.84 8.15 -25.60
CA GLY A 261 9.72 9.61 -25.45
C GLY A 261 10.91 10.28 -24.77
N TYR A 262 12.04 9.58 -24.67
CA TYR A 262 13.28 10.10 -24.09
C TYR A 262 14.48 9.74 -24.96
N LYS A 263 15.35 10.72 -25.20
CA LYS A 263 16.68 10.49 -25.75
C LYS A 263 17.67 10.23 -24.63
N THR A 264 18.36 9.10 -24.69
CA THR A 264 19.34 8.70 -23.68
C THR A 264 20.76 9.10 -24.10
N SER A 265 21.53 9.67 -23.18
CA SER A 265 22.97 9.92 -23.32
C SER A 265 23.70 9.60 -22.01
N VAL A 266 25.04 9.69 -22.02
CA VAL A 266 25.89 9.46 -20.85
C VAL A 266 26.91 10.59 -20.71
N THR A 267 27.25 10.97 -19.49
CA THR A 267 28.20 12.07 -19.22
C THR A 267 29.67 11.72 -19.44
N LYS A 268 30.01 10.43 -19.48
CA LYS A 268 31.39 9.91 -19.53
C LYS A 268 31.45 8.62 -20.34
N GLY A 269 32.67 8.21 -20.70
CA GLY A 269 32.92 7.02 -21.52
C GLY A 269 32.89 7.28 -23.02
N THR A 270 33.19 6.24 -23.78
CA THR A 270 33.28 6.29 -25.24
C THR A 270 32.38 5.24 -25.89
N MET A 271 31.74 5.58 -26.99
CA MET A 271 30.93 4.63 -27.75
C MET A 271 31.83 3.70 -28.55
N GLN A 272 31.71 2.40 -28.32
CA GLN A 272 32.40 1.35 -29.07
C GLN A 272 31.43 0.21 -29.36
N GLN A 273 31.24 -0.13 -30.64
CA GLN A 273 30.40 -1.26 -31.06
C GLN A 273 28.97 -1.27 -30.45
N GLY A 274 28.35 -0.10 -30.28
CA GLY A 274 27.00 0.03 -29.72
C GLY A 274 26.92 -0.03 -28.19
N LEU A 275 28.05 -0.10 -27.50
CA LEU A 275 28.16 0.00 -26.04
C LEU A 275 28.91 1.27 -25.65
N VAL A 276 28.63 1.80 -24.46
CA VAL A 276 29.48 2.80 -23.82
C VAL A 276 30.52 2.05 -22.99
N VAL A 277 31.79 2.31 -23.27
CA VAL A 277 32.94 1.81 -22.48
C VAL A 277 33.39 2.92 -21.53
N LEU A 278 33.41 2.61 -20.23
CA LEU A 278 33.80 3.50 -19.14
C LEU A 278 35.13 3.04 -18.55
N SER A 279 36.08 3.96 -18.46
CA SER A 279 37.36 3.73 -17.78
C SER A 279 37.22 3.80 -16.26
N LYS A 280 38.22 3.32 -15.53
CA LYS A 280 38.31 3.44 -14.06
C LYS A 280 38.01 4.84 -13.52
N SER A 281 38.51 5.89 -14.18
CA SER A 281 38.23 7.28 -13.79
C SER A 281 36.78 7.67 -14.03
N ASP A 282 36.14 7.13 -15.07
CA ASP A 282 34.73 7.40 -15.35
C ASP A 282 33.82 6.77 -14.30
N LEU A 283 34.18 5.57 -13.83
CA LEU A 283 33.41 4.79 -12.86
C LEU A 283 33.24 5.48 -11.50
N SER A 284 34.16 6.38 -11.12
CA SER A 284 34.04 7.16 -9.88
C SER A 284 32.72 7.94 -9.80
N ASN A 285 32.19 8.41 -10.94
CA ASN A 285 30.92 9.09 -11.06
C ASN A 285 30.55 9.28 -12.54
N PHE A 286 29.46 8.68 -13.01
CA PHE A 286 28.87 8.96 -14.32
C PHE A 286 27.35 8.98 -14.23
N THR A 287 26.70 9.65 -15.20
CA THR A 287 25.24 9.80 -15.22
C THR A 287 24.71 9.46 -16.60
N LEU A 288 23.68 8.61 -16.64
CA LEU A 288 22.83 8.49 -17.82
C LEU A 288 21.78 9.60 -17.76
N ILE A 289 21.70 10.40 -18.81
CA ILE A 289 20.76 11.51 -18.94
C ILE A 289 19.68 11.08 -19.91
N LEU A 290 18.45 11.07 -19.43
CA LEU A 290 17.26 10.77 -20.21
C LEU A 290 16.53 12.08 -20.43
N SER A 291 16.73 12.63 -21.62
CA SER A 291 16.19 13.93 -22.00
C SER A 291 14.83 13.74 -22.65
N LYS A 292 13.80 14.38 -22.10
CA LYS A 292 12.44 14.25 -22.65
C LYS A 292 12.42 14.81 -24.08
N GLU A 293 11.90 14.01 -25.00
CA GLU A 293 11.70 14.45 -26.38
C GLU A 293 10.57 15.48 -26.43
N LYS A 294 10.73 16.50 -27.28
CA LYS A 294 9.75 17.58 -27.46
C LYS A 294 8.59 17.10 -28.33
#